data_AF-A0A6P7FYQ2-F1
#
_entry.id   AF-A0A6P7FYQ2-F1
#
_cell.length_a   1.000
_cell.length_b   1.000
_cell.length_c   1.000
_cell.angle_alpha   90.00
_cell.angle_beta   90.00
_cell.angle_gamma   90.00
#
_symmetry.space_group_name_H-M   'P 1'
#
loop_
_entity.id
_entity.type
_entity.pdbx_description
1 polymer ?
#
loop_
_entity_poly.entity_id
_entity_poly.type
_entity_poly.pdbx_seq_one_letter_code
_entity_poly.pdbx_strand_id
1 'polypeptide(L)'
;MANGNSIEVVILKEELGEENDQFSWNPRTTNLLLSAYKERKALFRDPKVKKKGLWADIKNVFLNHGYFVSVDILDRKFRNLKCHFKNIKDKAKKTRSGKAKVSWEYFDTMSAIFDEDKTMNPDEVISSMNMALKRDVCDDEESILPTIPIYADDSQPSTGSSEAEDETEDLYKYRSVMLDLETRKVVALEKIAKALEDMTDIQKERNDLIQSYFESKIDKN
;
A
#
# COMPACT_ATOMS: atom_id res chain seq x y z
N MET A 1 12.75 -46.45 27.94
CA MET A 1 13.65 -45.35 28.35
C MET A 1 13.61 -44.32 27.23
N ALA A 2 13.39 -43.07 27.59
CA ALA A 2 13.14 -41.97 26.68
C ALA A 2 14.43 -41.39 26.08
N ASN A 3 14.22 -40.54 25.07
CA ASN A 3 15.11 -39.51 24.53
C ASN A 3 16.12 -40.04 23.51
N GLY A 4 16.23 -39.54 22.28
CA GLY A 4 15.68 -38.32 21.71
C GLY A 4 16.66 -37.91 20.60
N ASN A 5 16.23 -37.95 19.35
CA ASN A 5 16.83 -37.17 18.28
C ASN A 5 15.80 -36.92 17.17
N SER A 6 14.67 -36.37 17.62
CA SER A 6 13.56 -35.85 16.81
C SER A 6 13.64 -34.33 16.74
N ILE A 7 14.83 -33.76 16.46
CA ILE A 7 15.12 -32.31 16.57
C ILE A 7 15.85 -31.74 15.33
N GLU A 8 15.71 -32.33 14.13
CA GLU A 8 16.28 -31.69 12.91
C GLU A 8 15.29 -31.45 11.77
N VAL A 9 13.99 -31.65 11.98
CA VAL A 9 12.98 -31.39 10.92
C VAL A 9 11.79 -30.53 11.41
N VAL A 10 11.90 -29.92 12.60
CA VAL A 10 10.78 -29.19 13.24
C VAL A 10 10.97 -27.68 13.27
N ILE A 11 12.02 -27.11 12.66
CA ILE A 11 12.23 -25.65 12.63
C ILE A 11 12.48 -25.23 11.17
N LEU A 12 11.78 -24.20 10.72
CA LEU A 12 11.58 -23.71 9.33
C LEU A 12 10.35 -24.25 8.58
N LYS A 13 9.33 -24.67 9.33
CA LYS A 13 7.93 -24.72 8.87
C LYS A 13 7.04 -23.79 9.72
N GLU A 14 7.61 -22.64 10.08
CA GLU A 14 6.89 -21.56 10.77
C GLU A 14 6.34 -20.60 9.71
N GLU A 15 5.04 -20.75 9.47
CA GLU A 15 4.09 -19.64 9.31
C GLU A 15 4.45 -18.56 8.27
N LEU A 16 4.20 -18.84 6.99
CA LEU A 16 3.52 -17.85 6.16
C LEU A 16 2.02 -18.02 6.40
N GLY A 17 1.63 -17.76 7.65
CA GLY A 17 0.27 -17.38 7.94
C GLY A 17 -0.05 -16.21 7.03
N GLU A 18 -1.22 -16.27 6.41
CA GLU A 18 -1.90 -15.09 5.94
C GLU A 18 -2.17 -14.21 7.16
N GLU A 19 -1.12 -13.53 7.63
CA GLU A 19 -1.26 -12.33 8.43
C GLU A 19 -1.80 -11.29 7.47
N ASN A 20 -3.12 -11.33 7.30
CA ASN A 20 -3.92 -10.16 7.00
C ASN A 20 -3.85 -9.25 8.24
N ASP A 21 -2.61 -8.91 8.65
CA ASP A 21 -2.34 -7.91 9.67
C ASP A 21 -2.85 -6.63 9.04
N GLN A 22 -4.02 -6.24 9.51
CA GLN A 22 -4.73 -5.06 9.08
C GLN A 22 -3.83 -3.87 9.39
N PHE A 23 -2.97 -3.52 8.42
CA PHE A 23 -1.94 -2.51 8.59
C PHE A 23 -2.60 -1.22 9.09
N SER A 24 -2.20 -0.81 10.31
CA SER A 24 -2.70 0.39 10.95
C SER A 24 -1.63 1.48 10.95
N TRP A 25 -2.08 2.70 10.70
CA TRP A 25 -1.20 3.86 10.79
C TRP A 25 -0.97 4.18 12.27
N ASN A 26 0.30 4.19 12.68
CA ASN A 26 0.74 4.65 13.98
C ASN A 26 1.84 5.71 13.79
N PRO A 27 2.26 6.41 14.85
CA PRO A 27 3.27 7.44 14.71
C PRO A 27 4.59 6.92 14.13
N ARG A 28 4.97 5.68 14.40
CA ARG A 28 6.19 5.07 13.88
C ARG A 28 6.11 4.84 12.37
N THR A 29 5.03 4.23 11.88
CA THR A 29 4.82 3.98 10.45
C THR A 29 4.61 5.28 9.67
N THR A 30 3.93 6.26 10.28
CA THR A 30 3.74 7.59 9.67
C THR A 30 5.07 8.35 9.56
N ASN A 31 5.90 8.35 10.62
CA ASN A 31 7.23 8.94 10.55
C ASN A 31 8.15 8.23 9.55
N LEU A 32 8.04 6.91 9.43
CA LEU A 32 8.77 6.14 8.41
C LEU A 32 8.38 6.57 6.98
N LEU A 33 7.09 6.79 6.73
CA LEU A 33 6.61 7.31 5.44
C LEU A 33 7.21 8.69 5.15
N LEU A 34 7.14 9.60 6.13
CA LEU A 34 7.62 10.98 5.97
C LEU A 34 9.14 11.03 5.76
N SER A 35 9.92 10.22 6.49
CA SER A 35 11.37 10.17 6.35
C SER A 35 11.78 9.59 4.99
N ALA A 36 11.18 8.47 4.58
CA ALA A 36 11.44 7.84 3.29
C ALA A 36 11.07 8.77 2.12
N TYR A 37 9.97 9.51 2.25
CA TYR A 37 9.61 10.53 1.26
C TYR A 37 10.60 11.69 1.23
N LYS A 38 10.99 12.23 2.40
CA LYS A 38 11.92 13.36 2.52
C LYS A 38 13.26 13.08 1.84
N GLU A 39 13.79 11.87 1.98
CA GLU A 39 15.03 11.43 1.32
C GLU A 39 14.90 11.45 -0.21
N ARG A 40 13.72 11.09 -0.74
CA ARG A 40 13.45 10.97 -2.18
C ARG A 40 12.78 12.21 -2.77
N LYS A 41 12.56 13.27 -1.99
CA LYS A 41 11.75 14.44 -2.39
C LYS A 41 12.25 15.12 -3.67
N ALA A 42 13.57 15.14 -3.88
CA ALA A 42 14.18 15.71 -5.08
C ALA A 42 13.77 14.94 -6.35
N LEU A 43 13.66 13.61 -6.26
CA LEU A 43 13.23 12.76 -7.37
C LEU A 43 11.73 12.92 -7.65
N PHE A 44 10.92 13.17 -6.62
CA PHE A 44 9.49 13.48 -6.80
C PHE A 44 9.25 14.80 -7.53
N ARG A 45 10.22 15.72 -7.51
CA ARG A 45 10.16 17.00 -8.22
C ARG A 45 10.63 16.89 -9.68
N ASP A 46 11.42 15.87 -10.01
CA ASP A 46 11.89 15.65 -11.38
C ASP A 46 10.75 15.10 -12.27
N PRO A 47 10.31 15.84 -13.31
CA PRO A 47 9.26 15.38 -14.22
C PRO A 47 9.66 14.16 -15.05
N LYS A 48 10.97 13.87 -15.18
CA LYS A 48 11.47 12.71 -15.93
C LYS A 48 11.28 11.40 -15.17
N VAL A 49 11.11 11.47 -13.84
CA VAL A 49 11.01 10.29 -12.99
C VAL A 49 9.55 9.88 -12.80
N LYS A 50 9.25 8.60 -13.04
CA LYS A 50 7.90 8.06 -12.84
C LYS A 50 7.60 7.94 -11.35
N LYS A 51 6.63 8.71 -10.85
CA LYS A 51 6.18 8.72 -9.44
C LYS A 51 5.78 7.33 -8.92
N LYS A 52 5.16 6.49 -9.77
CA LYS A 52 4.80 5.11 -9.41
C LYS A 52 6.01 4.27 -8.98
N GLY A 53 7.18 4.51 -9.59
CA GLY A 53 8.43 3.84 -9.20
C GLY A 53 8.91 4.28 -7.83
N LEU A 54 8.90 5.59 -7.56
CA LEU A 54 9.30 6.14 -6.26
C LEU A 54 8.44 5.62 -5.11
N TRP A 55 7.13 5.47 -5.34
CA TRP A 55 6.26 4.86 -4.34
C TRP A 55 6.52 3.37 -4.13
N ALA A 56 6.91 2.64 -5.18
CA ALA A 56 7.35 1.25 -5.04
C ALA A 56 8.66 1.14 -4.24
N ASP A 57 9.59 2.08 -4.40
CA ASP A 57 10.80 2.14 -3.58
C ASP A 57 10.48 2.38 -2.11
N ILE A 58 9.54 3.28 -1.81
CA ILE A 58 9.06 3.52 -0.43
C ILE A 58 8.37 2.27 0.11
N LYS A 59 7.58 1.55 -0.70
CA LYS A 59 7.01 0.25 -0.30
C LYS A 59 8.11 -0.74 0.10
N ASN A 60 9.20 -0.81 -0.65
CA ASN A 60 10.31 -1.72 -0.31
C ASN A 60 10.97 -1.33 1.02
N VAL A 61 11.05 -0.03 1.34
CA VAL A 61 11.49 0.42 2.68
C VAL A 61 10.55 -0.10 3.77
N PHE A 62 9.23 -0.02 3.57
CA PHE A 62 8.25 -0.56 4.52
C PHE A 62 8.40 -2.07 4.70
N LEU A 63 8.60 -2.81 3.60
CA LEU A 63 8.82 -4.25 3.64
C LEU A 63 10.07 -4.62 4.43
N ASN A 64 11.18 -3.88 4.26
CA ASN A 64 12.40 -4.09 5.02
C ASN A 64 12.24 -3.84 6.52
N HIS A 65 11.24 -3.05 6.90
CA HIS A 65 10.86 -2.81 8.30
C HIS A 65 9.79 -3.78 8.83
N GLY A 66 9.39 -4.77 8.04
CA GLY A 66 8.39 -5.77 8.42
C GLY A 66 6.94 -5.34 8.19
N TYR A 67 6.68 -4.27 7.41
CA TYR A 67 5.33 -3.79 7.12
C TYR A 67 4.90 -4.15 5.70
N PHE A 68 3.78 -4.84 5.56
CA PHE A 68 3.20 -5.23 4.28
C PHE A 68 2.13 -4.22 3.85
N VAL A 69 2.51 -3.23 3.03
CA VAL A 69 1.61 -2.14 2.60
C VAL A 69 1.59 -2.03 1.08
N SER A 70 0.43 -1.72 0.50
CA SER A 70 0.32 -1.42 -0.93
C SER A 70 0.80 -0.01 -1.25
N VAL A 71 1.28 0.20 -2.48
CA VAL A 71 1.70 1.51 -2.98
C VAL A 71 0.57 2.54 -2.86
N ASP A 72 -0.67 2.14 -3.17
CA ASP A 72 -1.83 3.01 -3.14
C ASP A 72 -2.17 3.50 -1.73
N ILE A 73 -1.99 2.64 -0.71
CA ILE A 73 -2.21 3.01 0.69
C ILE A 73 -1.17 4.04 1.16
N LEU A 74 0.10 3.86 0.79
CA LEU A 74 1.17 4.81 1.11
C LEU A 74 0.92 6.18 0.45
N ASP A 75 0.61 6.18 -0.84
CA ASP A 75 0.33 7.39 -1.62
C ASP A 75 -0.93 8.11 -1.09
N ARG A 76 -2.01 7.37 -0.81
CA ARG A 76 -3.22 7.94 -0.19
C ARG A 76 -2.92 8.57 1.16
N LYS A 77 -2.20 7.89 2.05
CA LYS A 77 -1.83 8.46 3.36
C LYS A 77 -1.01 9.73 3.20
N PHE A 78 -0.03 9.74 2.30
CA PHE A 78 0.79 10.92 2.07
C PHE A 78 -0.01 12.10 1.51
N ARG A 79 -0.92 11.86 0.56
CA ARG A 79 -1.85 12.90 0.06
C ARG A 79 -2.68 13.48 1.19
N ASN A 80 -3.23 12.66 2.07
CA ASN A 80 -4.01 13.11 3.22
C ASN A 80 -3.17 13.98 4.17
N LEU A 81 -1.96 13.53 4.51
CA LEU A 81 -1.02 14.32 5.34
C LEU A 81 -0.70 15.67 4.69
N LYS A 82 -0.46 15.70 3.38
CA LYS A 82 -0.19 16.93 2.63
C LYS A 82 -1.40 17.86 2.62
N CYS A 83 -2.61 17.34 2.45
CA CYS A 83 -3.83 18.13 2.51
C CYS A 83 -4.03 18.76 3.90
N HIS A 84 -3.91 17.95 4.95
CA HIS A 84 -4.02 18.41 6.33
C HIS A 84 -2.99 19.50 6.66
N PHE A 85 -1.73 19.32 6.23
CA PHE A 85 -0.68 20.34 6.36
C PHE A 85 -1.07 21.68 5.72
N LYS A 86 -1.57 21.66 4.49
CA LYS A 86 -2.02 22.87 3.78
C LYS A 86 -3.15 23.55 4.54
N ASN A 87 -4.16 22.80 4.97
CA ASN A 87 -5.29 23.32 5.73
C ASN A 87 -4.86 23.98 7.04
N ILE A 88 -3.93 23.37 7.77
CA ILE A 88 -3.37 23.98 8.98
C ILE A 88 -2.60 25.27 8.65
N LYS A 89 -1.73 25.25 7.63
CA LYS A 89 -0.93 26.40 7.21
C LYS A 89 -1.83 27.58 6.80
N ASP A 90 -2.92 27.31 6.09
CA ASP A 90 -3.89 28.32 5.66
C ASP A 90 -4.70 28.89 6.84
N LYS A 91 -5.11 28.04 7.80
CA LYS A 91 -5.76 28.49 9.04
C LYS A 91 -4.83 29.37 9.87
N ALA A 92 -3.55 29.00 9.97
CA ALA A 92 -2.55 29.78 10.68
C ALA A 92 -2.35 31.17 10.05
N LYS A 93 -2.30 31.28 8.72
CA LYS A 93 -2.22 32.56 7.99
C LYS A 93 -3.43 33.47 8.22
N LYS A 94 -4.64 32.90 8.24
CA LYS A 94 -5.90 33.67 8.39
C LYS A 94 -6.14 34.17 9.80
N THR A 95 -5.48 33.59 10.80
CA THR A 95 -5.66 33.98 12.20
C THR A 95 -4.86 35.27 12.45
N ARG A 96 -5.58 36.41 12.55
CA ARG A 96 -5.06 37.79 12.73
C ARG A 96 -4.04 37.97 13.87
N SER A 97 -3.92 37.01 14.79
CA SER A 97 -2.99 37.02 15.93
C SER A 97 -1.56 36.51 15.62
N GLY A 98 -1.24 36.07 14.39
CA GLY A 98 0.12 35.66 13.98
C GLY A 98 0.74 34.47 14.74
N LYS A 99 -0.02 33.85 15.65
CA LYS A 99 0.39 32.78 16.57
C LYS A 99 -0.76 31.81 16.79
N ALA A 100 -1.35 31.28 15.72
CA ALA A 100 -2.08 30.03 15.88
C ALA A 100 -1.03 28.98 16.25
N LYS A 101 -1.08 28.46 17.49
CA LYS A 101 -0.20 27.38 17.93
C LYS A 101 -0.61 26.13 17.14
N VAL A 102 0.06 25.89 16.02
CA VAL A 102 -0.12 24.68 15.26
C VAL A 102 0.38 23.51 16.11
N SER A 103 -0.54 22.73 16.63
CA SER A 103 -0.25 21.56 17.48
C SER A 103 -0.50 20.29 16.68
N TRP A 104 0.34 20.05 15.66
CA TRP A 104 0.29 18.79 14.92
C TRP A 104 1.68 18.17 14.90
N GLU A 105 1.78 16.93 15.37
CA GLU A 105 3.05 16.22 15.59
C GLU A 105 3.91 16.06 14.33
N TYR A 106 3.29 16.03 13.16
CA TYR A 106 4.00 15.93 11.87
C TYR A 106 4.21 17.28 11.19
N PHE A 107 3.82 18.39 11.82
CA PHE A 107 3.88 19.71 11.20
C PHE A 107 5.30 20.13 10.87
N ASP A 108 6.24 20.00 11.82
CA ASP A 108 7.63 20.42 11.62
C ASP A 108 8.30 19.59 10.51
N THR A 109 8.04 18.27 10.49
CA THR A 109 8.56 17.37 9.45
C THR A 109 7.99 17.72 8.07
N MET A 110 6.69 17.99 7.98
CA MET A 110 6.06 18.41 6.71
C MET A 110 6.49 19.81 6.28
N SER A 111 6.64 20.74 7.23
CA SER A 111 7.18 22.07 6.97
C SER A 111 8.59 21.94 6.39
N ALA A 112 9.49 21.17 6.99
CA ALA A 112 10.82 20.94 6.46
C ALA A 112 10.84 20.28 5.06
N ILE A 113 9.83 19.48 4.72
CA ILE A 113 9.69 18.90 3.36
C ILE A 113 9.31 20.00 2.35
N PHE A 114 8.44 20.93 2.72
CA PHE A 114 7.81 21.90 1.82
C PHE A 114 8.30 23.35 1.93
N ASP A 115 9.09 23.71 2.94
CA ASP A 115 9.62 25.07 3.12
C ASP A 115 10.66 25.41 2.05
N GLU A 116 11.34 24.40 1.49
CA GLU A 116 12.20 24.55 0.32
C GLU A 116 11.43 24.61 -1.01
N ASP A 117 10.12 24.34 -0.99
CA ASP A 117 9.27 24.27 -2.18
C ASP A 117 8.57 25.63 -2.40
N LYS A 118 9.16 26.49 -3.24
CA LYS A 118 8.61 27.81 -3.62
C LYS A 118 7.15 27.74 -4.10
N THR A 119 6.70 26.59 -4.61
CA THR A 119 5.31 26.38 -5.05
C THR A 119 4.28 26.39 -3.90
N MET A 120 4.74 26.20 -2.66
CA MET A 120 3.93 26.25 -1.44
C MET A 120 3.97 27.64 -0.77
N ASN A 121 4.63 28.61 -1.40
CA ASN A 121 4.63 30.00 -0.98
C ASN A 121 3.87 30.87 -2.00
N PRO A 122 2.58 31.17 -1.77
CA PRO A 122 1.78 31.97 -2.70
C PRO A 122 2.25 33.44 -2.81
N ASP A 123 3.20 33.89 -1.97
CA ASP A 123 3.65 35.28 -1.95
C ASP A 123 4.55 35.66 -3.13
N GLU A 124 5.11 34.70 -3.89
CA GLU A 124 5.92 34.97 -5.10
C GLU A 124 5.13 34.99 -6.41
N VAL A 125 3.84 34.55 -6.43
CA VAL A 125 3.05 34.39 -7.67
C VAL A 125 1.78 35.25 -7.66
N ILE A 126 1.77 36.35 -6.89
CA ILE A 126 0.70 37.36 -7.02
C ILE A 126 1.07 38.31 -8.16
N SER A 127 0.97 37.81 -9.38
CA SER A 127 0.58 38.64 -10.51
C SER A 127 0.00 37.72 -11.58
N SER A 128 -1.32 37.83 -11.76
CA SER A 128 -2.13 37.21 -12.82
C SER A 128 -2.78 35.86 -12.47
N MET A 129 -4.12 35.89 -12.47
CA MET A 129 -5.09 34.78 -12.45
C MET A 129 -5.54 34.28 -11.07
N ASN A 130 -6.59 34.93 -10.56
CA ASN A 130 -7.55 34.32 -9.63
C ASN A 130 -8.27 33.16 -10.33
N MET A 131 -7.74 31.94 -10.21
CA MET A 131 -8.51 30.72 -10.50
C MET A 131 -9.21 30.26 -9.23
N ALA A 132 -10.54 30.12 -9.33
CA ALA A 132 -11.39 29.59 -8.28
C ALA A 132 -10.89 28.21 -7.85
N LEU A 133 -10.32 28.14 -6.64
CA LEU A 133 -9.91 26.88 -6.03
C LEU A 133 -11.14 26.01 -5.79
N LYS A 134 -11.30 24.94 -6.58
CA LYS A 134 -12.01 23.74 -6.14
C LYS A 134 -11.31 23.27 -4.86
N ARG A 135 -12.00 23.32 -3.73
CA ARG A 135 -11.48 22.77 -2.46
C ARG A 135 -11.40 21.26 -2.66
N ASP A 136 -10.19 20.70 -2.63
CA ASP A 136 -10.02 19.28 -2.36
C ASP A 136 -10.55 19.03 -0.95
N VAL A 137 -11.74 18.45 -0.85
CA VAL A 137 -12.30 18.00 0.43
C VAL A 137 -11.43 16.84 0.89
N CYS A 138 -10.75 17.02 2.02
CA CYS A 138 -10.18 15.90 2.75
C CYS A 138 -11.33 15.15 3.44
N ASP A 139 -11.48 13.86 3.14
CA ASP A 139 -12.20 12.94 4.03
C ASP A 139 -11.41 12.87 5.35
N ASP A 140 -11.77 13.73 6.30
CA ASP A 140 -11.39 13.60 7.71
C ASP A 140 -12.35 12.59 8.36
N GLU A 141 -11.94 11.31 8.47
CA GLU A 141 -12.63 10.31 9.29
C GLU A 141 -11.62 9.26 9.82
N GLU A 142 -11.15 9.47 11.05
CA GLU A 142 -10.78 8.46 12.05
C GLU A 142 -11.56 8.92 13.31
N SER A 143 -12.47 8.20 13.99
CA SER A 143 -12.74 6.77 14.24
C SER A 143 -14.16 6.69 14.86
N ILE A 144 -15.04 5.69 14.63
CA ILE A 144 -15.21 4.41 15.37
C ILE A 144 -16.45 3.67 14.77
N LEU A 145 -16.25 2.47 14.19
CA LEU A 145 -17.08 1.24 14.04
C LEU A 145 -18.64 1.29 13.84
N PRO A 146 -19.35 0.14 13.67
CA PRO A 146 -19.95 -0.25 12.39
C PRO A 146 -21.48 -0.26 12.44
N THR A 147 -22.18 0.33 11.48
CA THR A 147 -23.62 0.07 11.32
C THR A 147 -24.01 0.19 9.86
N ILE A 148 -24.33 -0.94 9.23
CA ILE A 148 -25.17 -0.97 8.05
C ILE A 148 -26.57 -0.53 8.49
N PRO A 149 -27.24 0.37 7.76
CA PRO A 149 -28.55 0.00 7.27
C PRO A 149 -28.74 0.32 5.79
N ILE A 150 -29.35 -0.67 5.14
CA ILE A 150 -29.94 -0.67 3.81
C ILE A 150 -31.17 0.27 3.83
N TYR A 151 -31.37 1.09 2.79
CA TYR A 151 -32.55 1.11 1.90
C TYR A 151 -32.63 2.40 1.04
N ALA A 152 -32.64 2.15 -0.28
CA ALA A 152 -33.49 2.72 -1.34
C ALA A 152 -33.50 4.23 -1.68
N ASP A 153 -33.12 4.47 -2.94
CA ASP A 153 -33.86 5.22 -3.99
C ASP A 153 -33.89 6.76 -3.96
N ASP A 154 -33.26 7.40 -4.96
CA ASP A 154 -33.98 8.10 -6.06
C ASP A 154 -32.99 8.75 -7.07
N SER A 155 -33.10 8.36 -8.34
CA SER A 155 -32.95 9.11 -9.61
C SER A 155 -31.90 10.25 -9.76
N GLN A 156 -30.84 10.08 -10.57
CA GLN A 156 -30.72 10.38 -12.04
C GLN A 156 -30.10 11.79 -12.36
N PRO A 157 -29.65 12.10 -13.61
CA PRO A 157 -28.26 12.49 -13.90
C PRO A 157 -28.06 13.88 -14.58
N SER A 158 -26.77 14.25 -14.71
CA SER A 158 -26.11 15.03 -15.78
C SER A 158 -26.44 16.50 -16.05
N THR A 159 -25.38 17.31 -16.23
CA THR A 159 -25.33 18.40 -17.24
C THR A 159 -23.87 18.74 -17.64
N GLY A 160 -23.49 18.32 -18.86
CA GLY A 160 -22.51 18.83 -19.86
C GLY A 160 -21.08 19.32 -19.48
N SER A 161 -20.04 19.18 -20.31
CA SER A 161 -19.84 18.57 -21.64
C SER A 161 -18.33 18.48 -21.99
N SER A 162 -17.98 17.51 -22.85
CA SER A 162 -17.01 17.61 -23.98
C SER A 162 -15.57 17.08 -23.93
N GLU A 163 -15.07 16.43 -22.87
CA GLU A 163 -13.67 15.89 -22.87
C GLU A 163 -13.53 14.41 -22.46
N ALA A 164 -14.65 13.70 -22.22
CA ALA A 164 -14.66 12.44 -21.46
C ALA A 164 -14.53 11.15 -22.29
N GLU A 165 -14.38 11.20 -23.62
CA GLU A 165 -14.41 9.97 -24.45
C GLU A 165 -13.03 9.28 -24.53
N ASP A 166 -11.93 10.03 -24.59
CA ASP A 166 -10.57 9.48 -24.77
C ASP A 166 -10.01 8.83 -23.48
N GLU A 167 -10.32 9.39 -22.31
CA GLU A 167 -9.85 8.84 -21.02
C GLU A 167 -10.54 7.52 -20.63
N THR A 168 -11.74 7.24 -21.13
CA THR A 168 -12.50 6.03 -20.79
C THR A 168 -12.02 4.79 -21.54
N GLU A 169 -11.55 4.97 -22.78
CA GLU A 169 -10.97 3.94 -23.65
C GLU A 169 -9.63 3.42 -23.07
N ASP A 170 -8.75 4.33 -22.67
CA ASP A 170 -7.47 4.02 -22.05
C ASP A 170 -7.63 3.27 -20.72
N LEU A 171 -8.64 3.64 -19.93
CA LEU A 171 -8.98 2.95 -18.68
C LEU A 171 -9.50 1.53 -18.95
N TYR A 172 -10.36 1.35 -19.97
CA TYR A 172 -10.86 0.03 -20.39
C TYR A 172 -9.73 -0.87 -20.87
N LYS A 173 -8.79 -0.32 -21.65
CA LYS A 173 -7.63 -1.03 -22.16
C LYS A 173 -6.67 -1.42 -21.05
N TYR A 174 -6.40 -0.53 -20.09
CA TYR A 174 -5.60 -0.85 -18.90
C TYR A 174 -6.26 -1.95 -18.06
N ARG A 175 -7.58 -1.88 -17.84
CA ARG A 175 -8.34 -2.90 -17.12
C ARG A 175 -8.31 -4.24 -17.83
N SER A 176 -8.44 -4.25 -19.15
CA SER A 176 -8.34 -5.46 -19.97
C SER A 176 -6.96 -6.11 -19.87
N VAL A 177 -5.88 -5.33 -20.02
CA VAL A 177 -4.50 -5.84 -19.90
C VAL A 177 -4.22 -6.35 -18.49
N MET A 178 -4.73 -5.68 -17.46
CA MET A 178 -4.59 -6.11 -16.07
C MET A 178 -5.27 -7.47 -15.85
N LEU A 179 -6.49 -7.64 -16.37
CA LEU A 179 -7.24 -8.89 -16.25
C LEU A 179 -6.50 -10.05 -16.94
N ASP A 180 -5.98 -9.82 -18.15
CA ASP A 180 -5.20 -10.82 -18.88
C ASP A 180 -3.93 -11.26 -18.13
N LEU A 181 -3.22 -10.30 -17.53
CA LEU A 181 -2.06 -10.59 -16.69
C LEU A 181 -2.46 -11.40 -15.47
N GLU A 182 -3.59 -11.07 -14.85
CA GLU A 182 -4.09 -11.80 -13.68
C GLU A 182 -4.49 -13.23 -14.04
N THR A 183 -5.21 -13.43 -15.15
CA THR A 183 -5.53 -14.77 -15.65
C THR A 183 -4.27 -15.59 -15.92
N ARG A 184 -3.24 -15.00 -16.55
CA ARG A 184 -1.97 -15.70 -16.80
C ARG A 184 -1.24 -16.08 -15.52
N LYS A 185 -1.24 -15.21 -14.50
CA LYS A 185 -0.66 -15.53 -13.20
C LYS A 185 -1.39 -16.70 -12.54
N VAL A 186 -2.72 -16.67 -12.52
CA VAL A 186 -3.54 -17.74 -11.95
C VAL A 186 -3.23 -19.08 -12.62
N VAL A 187 -3.18 -19.11 -13.96
CA VAL A 187 -2.82 -20.34 -14.71
C VAL A 187 -1.39 -20.81 -14.40
N ALA A 188 -0.43 -19.90 -14.24
CA ALA A 188 0.93 -20.28 -13.88
C ALA A 188 1.01 -20.84 -12.45
N LEU A 189 0.27 -20.25 -11.51
CA LEU A 189 0.17 -20.73 -10.12
C LEU A 189 -0.48 -22.12 -10.06
N GLU A 190 -1.53 -22.36 -10.83
CA GLU A 190 -2.20 -23.66 -10.91
C GLU A 190 -1.25 -24.75 -11.42
N LYS A 191 -0.41 -24.44 -12.43
CA LYS A 191 0.62 -25.37 -12.91
C LYS A 191 1.68 -25.67 -11.84
N ILE A 192 2.11 -24.67 -11.08
CA ILE A 192 3.05 -24.86 -9.97
C ILE A 192 2.42 -25.71 -8.88
N ALA A 193 1.17 -25.43 -8.50
CA ALA A 193 0.43 -26.18 -7.50
C ALA A 193 0.32 -27.66 -7.87
N LYS A 194 -0.04 -27.96 -9.13
CA LYS A 194 -0.08 -29.33 -9.65
C LYS A 194 1.28 -30.03 -9.59
N ALA A 195 2.36 -29.35 -9.95
CA ALA A 195 3.71 -29.94 -9.87
C ALA A 195 4.14 -30.24 -8.42
N LEU A 196 3.68 -29.43 -7.45
CA LEU A 196 3.93 -29.69 -6.02
C LEU A 196 3.11 -30.88 -5.49
N GLU A 197 1.87 -31.03 -5.96
CA GLU A 197 1.02 -32.18 -5.67
C GLU A 197 1.66 -33.47 -6.20
N ASP A 198 2.03 -33.49 -7.48
CA ASP A 198 2.73 -34.62 -8.11
C ASP A 198 4.02 -34.98 -7.36
N MET A 199 4.80 -33.98 -6.94
CA MET A 199 6.02 -34.20 -6.16
C MET A 199 5.73 -34.78 -4.77
N THR A 200 4.64 -34.37 -4.14
CA THR A 200 4.23 -34.88 -2.82
C THR A 200 3.82 -36.34 -2.92
N ASP A 201 3.11 -36.73 -3.98
CA ASP A 201 2.73 -38.12 -4.24
C ASP A 201 3.95 -39.02 -4.46
N ILE A 202 4.93 -38.57 -5.26
CA ILE A 202 6.19 -39.29 -5.46
C ILE A 202 6.94 -39.50 -4.13
N GLN A 203 6.96 -38.46 -3.27
CA GLN A 203 7.60 -38.58 -1.96
C GLN A 203 6.90 -39.61 -1.07
N LYS A 204 5.57 -39.68 -1.14
CA LYS A 204 4.76 -40.65 -0.39
C LYS A 204 5.05 -42.07 -0.87
N GLU A 205 5.00 -42.33 -2.17
CA GLU A 205 5.33 -43.63 -2.76
C GLU A 205 6.74 -44.10 -2.37
N ARG A 206 7.72 -43.18 -2.42
CA ARG A 206 9.08 -43.47 -1.97
C ARG A 206 9.12 -43.89 -0.50
N ASN A 207 8.41 -43.16 0.36
CA ASN A 207 8.38 -43.47 1.80
C ASN A 207 7.72 -44.83 2.07
N ASP A 208 6.63 -45.13 1.38
CA ASP A 208 5.92 -46.42 1.48
C ASP A 208 6.83 -47.58 1.02
N LEU A 209 7.59 -47.38 -0.07
CA LEU A 209 8.55 -48.38 -0.54
C LEU A 209 9.69 -48.61 0.46
N ILE A 210 10.22 -47.54 1.07
CA ILE A 210 11.24 -47.63 2.13
C ILE A 210 10.68 -48.42 3.31
N GLN A 211 9.44 -48.14 3.72
CA GLN A 211 8.80 -48.82 4.84
C GLN A 211 8.61 -50.32 4.56
N SER A 212 8.06 -50.68 3.39
CA SER A 212 7.90 -52.09 2.99
C SER A 212 9.24 -52.84 2.90
N TYR A 213 10.32 -52.18 2.47
CA TYR A 213 11.66 -52.78 2.46
C TYR A 213 12.13 -53.12 3.88
N PHE A 214 11.94 -52.22 4.84
CA PHE A 214 12.30 -52.47 6.24
C PHE A 214 11.47 -53.61 6.85
N GLU A 215 10.16 -53.61 6.63
CA GLU A 215 9.24 -54.66 7.11
C GLU A 215 9.66 -56.05 6.57
N SER A 216 9.94 -56.16 5.27
CA SER A 216 10.36 -57.43 4.65
C SER A 216 11.70 -57.98 5.14
N LYS A 217 12.55 -57.13 5.72
CA LYS A 217 13.87 -57.48 6.24
C LYS A 217 13.81 -57.86 7.72
N ILE A 218 12.83 -57.34 8.44
CA ILE A 218 12.52 -57.73 9.82
C ILE A 218 11.96 -59.16 9.83
N ASP A 219 11.10 -59.53 8.88
CA ASP A 219 10.46 -60.86 8.83
C ASP A 219 11.41 -62.03 8.46
N LYS A 220 12.63 -61.74 8.00
CA LYS A 220 13.60 -62.75 7.54
C LYS A 220 14.69 -63.09 8.56
N ASN A 221 14.62 -62.51 9.76
CA ASN A 221 15.64 -62.64 10.81
C ASN A 221 15.02 -63.09 12.14
#